data_AF-A0A9R1VQ79-F1
#
_entry.id   AF-A0A9R1VQ79-F1
#
_cell.length_a   1.000
_cell.length_b   1.000
_cell.length_c   1.000
_cell.angle_alpha   90.00
_cell.angle_beta   90.00
_cell.angle_gamma   90.00
#
_symmetry.space_group_name_H-M   'P 1'
#
loop_
_entity.id
_entity.type
_entity.pdbx_description
1 polymer ?
#
loop_
_entity_poly.entity_id
_entity_poly.type
_entity_poly.pdbx_seq_one_letter_code
_entity_poly.pdbx_strand_id
1 'polypeptide(L)'
;MDRFQSCFLAIGWVVHAFVNCFLLVLYIGSVRLRGDYLKTMFVAVAKDGNNLTIPIAFGMAFENNVVSSTWFLMRLKECLGEGKEVAFISNMYDVIGSCVDIVFTDSYHGYTCTSVHKYLCTRVGSERSMETLLWITLKSYTKPTFKQNFSRLH
;
A
#
# COMPACT_ATOMS: atom_id res chain seq x y z
N MET A 1 1.99 34.14 6.43
CA MET A 1 2.94 33.55 5.45
C MET A 1 2.26 32.34 4.86
N ASP A 2 1.77 32.46 3.62
CA ASP A 2 1.17 31.35 2.90
C ASP A 2 2.30 30.43 2.43
N ARG A 3 2.44 29.29 3.11
CA ARG A 3 3.40 28.25 2.72
C ARG A 3 2.65 27.14 1.99
N PHE A 4 3.25 26.65 0.92
CA PHE A 4 2.74 25.49 0.18
C PHE A 4 2.61 24.28 1.12
N GLN A 5 1.38 23.75 1.26
CA GLN A 5 1.08 22.72 2.26
C GLN A 5 1.13 21.30 1.69
N SER A 6 0.63 21.10 0.48
CA SER A 6 0.57 19.79 -0.15
C SER A 6 0.34 19.86 -1.66
N CYS A 7 0.78 18.83 -2.39
CA CYS A 7 0.58 18.65 -3.83
C CYS A 7 0.02 17.27 -4.10
N PHE A 8 -0.92 17.15 -5.03
CA PHE A 8 -1.42 15.87 -5.51
C PHE A 8 -1.31 15.82 -7.03
N LEU A 9 -0.80 14.71 -7.56
CA LEU A 9 -0.63 14.48 -8.99
C LEU A 9 -1.16 13.09 -9.32
N ALA A 10 -2.08 13.00 -10.26
CA ALA A 10 -2.52 11.73 -10.84
C ALA A 10 -2.41 11.79 -12.36
N ILE A 11 -2.11 10.65 -12.98
CA ILE A 11 -1.95 10.57 -14.42
C ILE A 11 -3.29 10.11 -15.02
N GLY A 12 -4.09 11.03 -15.55
CA GLY A 12 -5.49 10.78 -15.92
C GLY A 12 -5.72 9.56 -16.83
N TRP A 13 -4.88 9.37 -17.86
CA TRP A 13 -5.00 8.20 -18.75
C TRP A 13 -4.67 6.87 -18.03
N VAL A 14 -3.72 6.90 -17.09
CA VAL A 14 -3.35 5.73 -16.28
C VAL A 14 -4.44 5.41 -15.28
N VAL A 15 -5.02 6.41 -14.62
CA VAL A 15 -6.18 6.25 -13.74
C VAL A 15 -7.36 5.65 -14.50
N HIS A 16 -7.65 6.19 -15.69
CA HIS A 16 -8.72 5.66 -16.54
C HIS A 16 -8.47 4.21 -16.95
N ALA A 17 -7.24 3.87 -17.37
CA ALA A 17 -6.88 2.49 -17.70
C ALA A 17 -7.00 1.57 -16.47
N PHE A 18 -6.50 1.99 -15.31
CA PHE A 18 -6.59 1.25 -14.06
C PHE A 18 -8.03 0.90 -13.71
N VAL A 19 -8.93 1.89 -13.69
CA VAL A 19 -10.34 1.73 -13.28
C VAL A 19 -11.15 0.82 -14.22
N ASN A 20 -10.72 0.68 -15.49
CA ASN A 20 -11.47 -0.03 -16.53
C ASN A 20 -10.82 -1.33 -17.01
N CYS A 21 -9.52 -1.51 -16.82
CA CYS A 21 -8.77 -2.60 -17.45
C CYS A 21 -7.92 -3.43 -16.48
N PHE A 22 -7.75 -2.99 -15.22
CA PHE A 22 -6.86 -3.65 -14.27
C PHE A 22 -7.63 -4.44 -13.22
N LEU A 23 -6.93 -5.38 -12.57
CA LEU A 23 -7.32 -5.81 -11.25
C LEU A 23 -7.12 -4.62 -10.28
N LEU A 24 -8.18 -4.22 -9.59
CA LEU A 24 -8.21 -3.00 -8.78
C LEU A 24 -7.50 -3.18 -7.43
N VAL A 25 -6.19 -3.47 -7.47
CA VAL A 25 -5.31 -3.56 -6.30
C VAL A 25 -4.30 -2.43 -6.36
N LEU A 26 -4.28 -1.59 -5.33
CA LEU A 26 -3.32 -0.51 -5.15
C LEU A 26 -2.31 -0.84 -4.06
N TYR A 27 -1.04 -0.76 -4.40
CA TYR A 27 0.05 -0.71 -3.45
C TYR A 27 0.29 0.74 -3.07
N ILE A 28 0.19 1.03 -1.77
CA ILE A 28 0.34 2.38 -1.24
C ILE A 28 1.49 2.45 -0.25
N GLY A 29 2.11 3.62 -0.17
CA GLY A 29 3.18 3.87 0.77
C GLY A 29 3.57 5.34 0.80
N SER A 30 4.52 5.63 1.67
CA SER A 30 5.17 6.91 1.80
C SER A 30 6.69 6.76 1.82
N VAL A 31 7.37 7.78 1.33
CA VAL A 31 8.82 7.92 1.38
C VAL A 31 9.15 9.25 2.03
N ARG A 32 10.06 9.21 3.02
CA ARG A 32 10.58 10.44 3.62
C ARG A 32 11.58 11.09 2.65
N LEU A 33 11.29 12.33 2.28
CA LEU A 33 12.18 13.15 1.47
C LEU A 33 13.19 13.87 2.36
N ARG A 34 14.39 14.11 1.82
CA ARG A 34 15.40 14.98 2.45
C ARG A 34 15.18 16.40 1.96
N GLY A 35 14.92 17.34 2.87
CA GLY A 35 14.71 18.75 2.56
C GLY A 35 13.92 19.48 3.63
N ASP A 36 13.86 20.80 3.51
CA ASP A 36 13.17 21.67 4.48
C ASP A 36 11.66 21.79 4.23
N TYR A 37 11.21 21.39 3.03
CA TYR A 37 9.83 21.51 2.56
C TYR A 37 9.30 20.16 2.08
N LEU A 38 8.01 19.88 2.32
CA LEU A 38 7.29 18.66 1.92
C LEU A 38 8.09 17.36 2.17
N LYS A 39 8.31 17.03 3.44
CA LYS A 39 9.24 15.95 3.83
C LYS A 39 8.71 14.55 3.57
N THR A 40 7.52 14.41 3.01
CA THR A 40 6.90 13.12 2.73
C THR A 40 6.30 13.09 1.33
N MET A 41 6.65 12.06 0.57
CA MET A 41 6.02 11.71 -0.70
C MET A 41 5.16 10.46 -0.52
N PHE A 42 3.86 10.58 -0.73
CA PHE A 42 2.94 9.46 -0.85
C PHE A 42 2.92 8.95 -2.28
N VAL A 43 2.77 7.64 -2.44
CA VAL A 43 2.71 6.98 -3.74
C VAL A 43 1.61 5.93 -3.71
N ALA A 44 0.81 5.90 -4.78
CA ALA A 44 -0.09 4.81 -5.11
C ALA A 44 0.33 4.20 -6.46
N VAL A 45 0.59 2.90 -6.47
CA VAL A 45 0.95 2.15 -7.68
C VAL A 45 0.05 0.94 -7.84
N ALA A 46 -0.21 0.55 -9.09
CA ALA A 46 -0.88 -0.70 -9.43
C ALA A 46 0.13 -1.67 -10.06
N LYS A 47 -0.29 -2.93 -10.23
CA LYS A 47 0.41 -3.88 -11.10
C LYS A 47 -0.45 -4.22 -12.30
N ASP A 48 0.14 -4.19 -13.48
CA ASP A 48 -0.54 -4.67 -14.69
C ASP A 48 -0.52 -6.21 -14.77
N GLY A 49 -1.15 -6.76 -15.82
CA GLY A 49 -1.16 -8.20 -16.07
C GLY A 49 0.23 -8.81 -16.34
N ASN A 50 1.23 -7.97 -16.66
CA ASN A 50 2.63 -8.35 -16.86
C ASN A 50 3.47 -8.13 -15.59
N ASN A 51 2.83 -7.86 -14.44
CA ASN A 51 3.48 -7.62 -13.16
C ASN A 51 4.40 -6.37 -13.16
N LEU A 52 4.24 -5.47 -14.14
CA LEU A 52 4.88 -4.16 -14.17
C LEU A 52 4.21 -3.23 -13.18
N THR A 53 5.01 -2.42 -12.49
CA THR A 53 4.51 -1.44 -11.53
C THR A 53 4.13 -0.17 -12.27
N ILE A 54 2.86 0.21 -12.19
CA ILE A 54 2.29 1.36 -12.89
C ILE A 54 1.96 2.46 -11.87
N PRO A 55 2.55 3.66 -11.97
CA PRO A 55 2.27 4.74 -11.03
C PRO A 55 0.90 5.35 -11.30
N ILE A 56 0.02 5.33 -10.29
CA ILE A 56 -1.34 5.88 -10.39
C ILE A 56 -1.37 7.34 -9.96
N ALA A 57 -0.86 7.60 -8.75
CA ALA A 57 -0.87 8.93 -8.15
C ALA A 57 0.30 9.13 -7.17
N PHE A 58 0.65 10.40 -6.99
CA PHE A 58 1.66 10.89 -6.07
C PHE A 58 1.06 12.00 -5.21
N GLY A 59 1.48 12.05 -3.95
CA GLY A 59 1.17 13.14 -3.04
C GLY A 59 2.44 13.66 -2.40
N MET A 60 2.54 14.96 -2.16
CA MET A 60 3.59 15.55 -1.34
C MET A 60 2.95 16.28 -0.18
N ALA A 61 3.48 16.08 1.03
CA ALA A 61 3.00 16.71 2.25
C ALA A 61 4.16 17.02 3.20
N PHE A 62 3.90 17.89 4.18
CA PHE A 62 4.91 18.29 5.16
C PHE A 62 5.43 17.10 5.99
N GLU A 63 4.55 16.20 6.43
CA GLU A 63 4.92 15.06 7.27
C GLU A 63 4.07 13.82 7.00
N ASN A 64 4.62 12.65 7.36
CA ASN A 64 3.93 11.38 7.29
C ASN A 64 3.09 11.19 8.56
N ASN A 65 1.88 11.74 8.59
CA ASN A 65 0.95 11.65 9.70
C ASN A 65 -0.46 11.28 9.21
N VAL A 66 -1.36 10.99 10.15
CA VAL A 66 -2.75 10.63 9.84
C VAL A 66 -3.44 11.69 8.98
N VAL A 67 -3.23 12.98 9.26
CA VAL A 67 -3.86 14.08 8.53
C VAL A 67 -3.45 14.10 7.06
N SER A 68 -2.16 14.02 6.79
CA SER A 68 -1.57 14.08 5.45
C SER A 68 -1.84 12.82 4.65
N SER A 69 -1.79 11.65 5.30
CA SER A 69 -2.13 10.37 4.68
C SER A 69 -3.61 10.29 4.34
N THR A 70 -4.50 10.71 5.25
CA THR A 70 -5.94 10.78 4.99
C THR A 70 -6.23 11.73 3.84
N TRP A 71 -5.60 12.91 3.84
CA TRP A 71 -5.71 13.87 2.73
C TRP A 71 -5.31 13.28 1.38
N PHE A 72 -4.17 12.58 1.30
CA PHE A 72 -3.74 11.92 0.07
C PHE A 72 -4.75 10.86 -0.39
N LEU A 73 -5.23 10.02 0.53
CA LEU A 73 -6.20 8.99 0.23
C LEU A 73 -7.56 9.56 -0.20
N MET A 74 -8.01 10.69 0.35
CA MET A 74 -9.22 11.38 -0.11
C MET A 74 -9.07 11.89 -1.55
N ARG A 75 -7.94 12.51 -1.89
CA ARG A 75 -7.65 12.94 -3.27
C ARG A 75 -7.55 11.75 -4.24
N LEU A 76 -6.99 10.64 -3.79
CA LEU A 76 -6.95 9.39 -4.54
C LEU A 76 -8.36 8.85 -4.79
N LYS A 77 -9.24 8.84 -3.77
CA LYS A 77 -10.64 8.41 -3.88
C LYS A 77 -11.41 9.22 -4.93
N GLU A 78 -11.26 10.54 -4.90
CA GLU A 78 -11.85 11.43 -5.91
C GLU A 78 -11.39 11.08 -7.33
N CYS A 79 -10.11 10.72 -7.50
CA CYS A 79 -9.56 10.35 -8.82
C CYS A 79 -10.05 9.00 -9.32
N LEU A 80 -10.26 8.01 -8.43
CA LEU A 80 -10.73 6.69 -8.81
C LEU A 80 -12.22 6.66 -9.17
N GLY A 81 -12.99 7.64 -8.68
CA GLY A 81 -14.43 7.71 -8.87
C GLY A 81 -15.20 6.81 -7.91
N GLU A 82 -16.53 6.91 -7.95
CA GLU A 82 -17.43 6.17 -7.07
C GLU A 82 -17.77 4.77 -7.61
N GLY A 83 -18.20 3.87 -6.71
CA GLY A 83 -18.77 2.55 -7.08
C GLY A 83 -17.76 1.47 -7.48
N LYS A 84 -16.44 1.72 -7.32
CA LYS A 84 -15.38 0.75 -7.61
C LYS A 84 -14.84 0.14 -6.32
N GLU A 85 -14.86 -1.18 -6.25
CA GLU A 85 -14.23 -1.93 -5.16
C GLU A 85 -12.73 -2.04 -5.45
N VAL A 86 -11.93 -1.33 -4.65
CA VAL A 86 -10.46 -1.29 -4.78
C VAL A 86 -9.86 -1.90 -3.52
N ALA A 87 -8.91 -2.81 -3.68
CA ALA A 87 -8.15 -3.39 -2.57
C ALA A 87 -6.81 -2.66 -2.39
N PHE A 88 -6.32 -2.59 -1.16
CA PHE A 88 -5.10 -1.89 -0.81
C PHE A 88 -4.07 -2.84 -0.21
N ILE A 89 -2.80 -2.63 -0.55
CA ILE A 89 -1.66 -3.29 0.05
C ILE A 89 -0.69 -2.20 0.54
N SER A 90 -0.42 -2.15 1.84
CA SER A 90 0.50 -1.15 2.42
C SER A 90 1.64 -1.79 3.21
N ASN A 91 2.63 -0.99 3.58
CA ASN A 91 3.62 -1.38 4.58
C ASN A 91 3.02 -1.24 5.99
N MET A 92 3.13 -2.28 6.84
CA MET A 92 2.63 -2.25 8.23
C MET A 92 3.17 -1.12 9.09
N TYR A 93 4.38 -0.64 8.79
CA TYR A 93 5.03 0.42 9.57
C TYR A 93 4.67 1.83 9.08
N ASP A 94 3.85 1.93 8.03
CA ASP A 94 3.49 3.19 7.42
C ASP A 94 2.09 3.63 7.86
N VAL A 95 1.97 4.87 8.32
CA VAL A 95 0.71 5.44 8.83
C VAL A 95 -0.37 5.51 7.75
N ILE A 96 0.01 5.53 6.47
CA ILE A 96 -0.94 5.48 5.37
C ILE A 96 -1.80 4.21 5.41
N GLY A 97 -1.26 3.09 5.90
CA GLY A 97 -2.00 1.83 6.04
C GLY A 97 -3.21 1.98 6.96
N SER A 98 -3.03 2.56 8.16
CA SER A 98 -4.14 2.78 9.08
C SER A 98 -5.14 3.83 8.62
N CYS A 99 -4.79 4.64 7.62
CA CYS A 99 -5.70 5.63 7.04
C CYS A 99 -6.57 5.06 5.91
N VAL A 100 -6.24 3.86 5.38
CA VAL A 100 -7.08 3.18 4.38
C VAL A 100 -8.46 2.91 4.95
N ASP A 101 -8.53 2.31 6.14
CA ASP A 101 -9.79 1.97 6.80
C ASP A 101 -10.64 3.20 7.16
N ILE A 102 -10.02 4.39 7.24
CA ILE A 102 -10.70 5.66 7.49
C ILE A 102 -11.39 6.19 6.21
N VAL A 103 -10.73 6.06 5.06
CA VAL A 103 -11.18 6.69 3.79
C VAL A 103 -11.92 5.70 2.88
N PHE A 104 -11.51 4.44 2.89
CA PHE A 104 -12.02 3.34 2.09
C PHE A 104 -12.55 2.23 3.01
N THR A 105 -13.57 2.56 3.81
CA THR A 105 -14.15 1.69 4.85
C THR A 105 -14.56 0.31 4.38
N ASP A 106 -14.97 0.17 3.12
CA ASP A 106 -15.45 -1.07 2.53
C ASP A 106 -14.37 -1.79 1.69
N SER A 107 -13.14 -1.27 1.68
CA SER A 107 -12.05 -1.88 0.91
C SER A 107 -11.38 -3.04 1.64
N TYR A 108 -10.94 -4.03 0.88
CA TYR A 108 -9.98 -5.00 1.41
C TYR A 108 -8.62 -4.31 1.61
N HIS A 109 -8.10 -4.35 2.84
CA HIS A 109 -6.76 -3.87 3.15
C HIS A 109 -5.87 -5.00 3.64
N GLY A 110 -4.68 -5.11 3.04
CA GLY A 110 -3.65 -6.07 3.42
C GLY A 110 -2.29 -5.43 3.54
N TYR A 111 -1.33 -6.22 4.05
CA TYR A 111 0.04 -5.77 4.24
C TYR A 111 1.01 -6.46 3.30
N THR A 112 2.06 -5.72 2.91
CA THR A 112 3.14 -6.29 2.10
C THR A 112 3.81 -7.45 2.83
N CYS A 113 4.06 -8.53 2.10
CA CYS A 113 4.80 -9.72 2.59
C CYS A 113 6.14 -9.34 3.24
N THR A 114 6.83 -8.33 2.69
CA THR A 114 8.10 -7.83 3.22
C THR A 114 7.95 -7.16 4.57
N SER A 115 6.88 -6.39 4.80
CA SER A 115 6.58 -5.83 6.12
C SER A 115 6.19 -6.91 7.13
N VAL A 116 5.44 -7.93 6.69
CA VAL A 116 5.08 -9.10 7.52
C VAL A 116 6.30 -9.87 7.95
N HIS A 117 7.21 -10.15 7.02
CA HIS A 117 8.49 -10.79 7.34
C HIS A 117 9.29 -9.99 8.37
N LYS A 118 9.48 -8.68 8.15
CA LYS A 118 10.21 -7.81 9.09
C LYS A 118 9.59 -7.81 10.49
N TYR A 119 8.25 -7.79 10.57
CA TYR A 119 7.54 -7.86 11.83
C TYR A 119 7.82 -9.16 12.56
N LEU A 120 7.73 -10.29 11.86
CA LEU A 120 8.00 -11.62 12.43
C LEU A 120 9.46 -11.75 12.87
N CYS A 121 10.43 -11.32 12.06
CA CYS A 121 11.85 -11.34 12.45
C CYS A 121 12.11 -10.53 13.73
N THR A 122 11.41 -9.41 13.90
CA THR A 122 11.56 -8.55 15.08
C THR A 122 10.91 -9.13 16.34
N ARG A 123 9.81 -9.87 16.20
CA ARG A 123 9.01 -10.38 17.32
C ARG A 123 9.38 -11.80 17.75
N VAL A 124 9.67 -12.67 16.78
CA VAL A 124 9.88 -14.11 16.98
C VAL A 124 11.36 -14.48 16.83
N GLY A 125 12.09 -13.74 16.01
CA GLY A 125 13.49 -14.03 15.68
C GLY A 125 13.67 -14.36 14.20
N SER A 126 14.93 -14.35 13.75
CA SER A 126 15.29 -14.50 12.34
C SER A 126 15.97 -15.85 12.09
N GLU A 127 15.21 -16.94 12.16
CA GLU A 127 15.71 -18.25 11.75
C GLU A 127 15.47 -18.48 10.26
N ARG A 128 16.49 -18.98 9.55
CA ARG A 128 16.44 -19.20 8.09
C ARG A 128 15.34 -20.18 7.67
N SER A 129 15.03 -21.15 8.54
CA SER A 129 13.93 -22.11 8.38
C SER A 129 12.57 -21.40 8.39
N MET A 130 12.34 -20.48 9.33
CA MET A 130 11.11 -19.69 9.43
C MET A 130 10.93 -18.74 8.25
N GLU A 131 11.99 -18.07 7.80
CA GLU A 131 11.92 -17.23 6.59
C GLU A 131 11.48 -18.05 5.36
N THR A 132 12.06 -19.24 5.19
CA THR A 132 11.71 -20.14 4.09
C THR A 132 10.25 -20.57 4.15
N LEU A 133 9.79 -21.00 5.33
CA LEU A 133 8.40 -21.41 5.55
C LEU A 133 7.42 -20.26 5.36
N LEU A 134 7.79 -19.04 5.76
CA LEU A 134 6.98 -17.86 5.55
C LEU A 134 6.80 -17.57 4.06
N TRP A 135 7.88 -17.60 3.28
CA TRP A 135 7.80 -17.37 1.84
C TRP A 135 6.99 -18.45 1.11
N ILE A 136 7.11 -19.72 1.52
CA ILE A 136 6.29 -20.82 0.99
C ILE A 136 4.81 -20.59 1.32
N THR A 137 4.52 -20.18 2.56
CA THR A 137 3.16 -19.88 3.01
C THR A 137 2.57 -18.73 2.21
N LEU A 138 3.28 -17.60 2.09
CA LEU A 138 2.82 -16.41 1.38
C LEU A 138 2.67 -16.61 -0.14
N LYS A 139 3.41 -17.55 -0.73
CA LYS A 139 3.30 -17.93 -2.16
C LYS A 139 2.24 -19.01 -2.42
N SER A 140 1.51 -19.45 -1.41
CA SER A 140 0.49 -20.48 -1.57
C SER A 140 -0.70 -19.95 -2.38
N TYR A 141 -1.00 -20.61 -3.49
CA TYR A 141 -2.09 -20.21 -4.39
C TYR A 141 -3.49 -20.58 -3.90
N THR A 142 -3.60 -21.51 -2.96
CA THR A 142 -4.90 -22.00 -2.46
C THR A 142 -5.00 -21.84 -0.95
N LYS A 143 -6.23 -21.62 -0.45
CA LYS A 143 -6.50 -21.53 0.99
C LYS A 143 -6.06 -22.80 1.75
N PRO A 144 -6.30 -24.04 1.27
CA PRO A 144 -5.83 -25.24 1.96
C PRO A 144 -4.30 -25.31 2.07
N THR A 145 -3.58 -25.08 0.98
CA THR A 145 -2.11 -25.09 0.99
C THR A 145 -1.55 -23.99 1.87
N PHE A 146 -2.16 -22.79 1.85
CA PHE A 146 -1.81 -21.71 2.76
C PHE A 146 -1.97 -22.16 4.22
N LYS A 147 -3.13 -22.72 4.59
CA LYS A 147 -3.39 -23.19 5.96
C LYS A 147 -2.39 -24.26 6.42
N GLN A 148 -2.08 -25.21 5.54
CA GLN A 148 -1.10 -26.27 5.83
C GLN A 148 0.32 -25.72 6.01
N ASN A 149 0.74 -24.77 5.19
CA ASN A 149 2.07 -24.16 5.34
C ASN A 149 2.13 -23.24 6.55
N PHE A 150 1.06 -22.47 6.79
CA PHE A 150 0.92 -21.60 7.94
C PHE A 150 0.92 -22.39 9.26
N SER A 151 0.38 -23.61 9.27
CA SER A 151 0.41 -24.45 10.46
C SER A 151 1.80 -24.98 10.82
N ARG A 152 2.79 -24.81 9.95
CA ARG A 152 4.20 -25.19 10.19
C ARG A 152 5.05 -24.02 10.68
N LEU A 153 4.48 -22.80 10.72
CA LEU A 153 5.15 -21.61 11.25
C LEU A 153 5.08 -21.49 12.78
N HIS A 154 4.39 -22.41 13.46
CA HIS A 154 4.22 -22.44 14.91
C HIS A 154 4.60 -23.81 15.49
#